data_AF-A0A2A5VYN9-F1
#
_entry.id   AF-A0A2A5VYN9-F1
#
_cell.length_a   1.000
_cell.length_b   1.000
_cell.length_c   1.000
_cell.angle_alpha   90.00
_cell.angle_beta   90.00
_cell.angle_gamma   90.00
#
_symmetry.space_group_name_H-M   'P 1'
#
loop_
_entity.id
_entity.type
_entity.pdbx_description
1 polymer ?
#
loop_
_entity_poly.entity_id
_entity_poly.type
_entity_poly.pdbx_seq_one_letter_code
_entity_poly.pdbx_strand_id
1 'polypeptide(L)'
;MPKIDIETIKQILHRNESDIQKVNSILEDLKLEIQIQEEERANRPPPVKKQFAVLLADADGSLADRDITGWILQIPEEESVSTTPQKIFSAAYEYNATPKGRRIPVQSVGEACEVVSAKLFKEQNVWVKTKTPVLAVTLSNSLPMETPSE
;
A
#
# COMPACT_ATOMS: atom_id res chain seq x y z
N MET A 1 -5.23 2.91 -14.13
CA MET A 1 -5.79 3.57 -15.32
C MET A 1 -7.29 3.72 -15.14
N PRO A 2 -7.89 4.87 -15.50
CA PRO A 2 -9.35 5.03 -15.47
C PRO A 2 -10.00 4.02 -16.43
N LYS A 3 -11.04 3.32 -15.96
CA LYS A 3 -11.83 2.44 -16.82
C LYS A 3 -12.66 3.33 -17.76
N ILE A 4 -12.36 3.25 -19.06
CA ILE A 4 -13.15 3.93 -20.09
C ILE A 4 -14.34 3.03 -20.41
N ASP A 5 -15.52 3.64 -20.50
CA ASP A 5 -16.77 2.92 -20.78
C ASP A 5 -16.93 2.63 -22.29
N ILE A 6 -17.54 1.49 -22.61
CA ILE A 6 -17.74 1.02 -24.00
C ILE A 6 -18.63 2.00 -24.78
N GLU A 7 -19.60 2.65 -24.12
CA GLU A 7 -20.42 3.67 -24.75
C GLU A 7 -19.61 4.90 -25.16
N THR A 8 -18.62 5.29 -24.33
CA THR A 8 -17.70 6.39 -24.66
C THR A 8 -16.88 6.04 -25.90
N ILE A 9 -16.37 4.81 -25.98
CA ILE A 9 -15.59 4.32 -27.13
C ILE A 9 -16.47 4.28 -28.38
N LYS A 10 -17.71 3.78 -28.28
CA LYS A 10 -18.68 3.75 -29.38
C LYS A 10 -19.00 5.14 -29.92
N GLN A 11 -19.20 6.13 -29.04
CA GLN A 11 -19.44 7.51 -29.45
C GLN A 11 -18.23 8.13 -30.17
N ILE A 12 -17.01 7.86 -29.69
CA ILE A 12 -15.77 8.35 -30.33
C ILE A 12 -15.55 7.69 -31.69
N LEU A 13 -15.81 6.38 -31.80
CA LEU A 13 -15.71 5.64 -33.06
C LEU A 13 -16.73 6.16 -34.08
N HIS A 14 -18.00 6.33 -33.71
CA HIS A 14 -19.01 6.90 -34.61
C HIS A 14 -18.72 8.36 -35.03
N ARG A 15 -17.99 9.13 -34.21
CA ARG A 15 -17.62 10.51 -34.52
C ARG A 15 -16.45 10.60 -35.51
N ASN A 16 -15.56 9.60 -35.54
CA ASN A 16 -14.32 9.64 -36.34
C ASN A 16 -14.31 8.67 -37.53
N GLU A 17 -15.05 7.56 -37.47
CA GLU A 17 -15.15 6.52 -38.50
C GLU A 17 -16.60 6.41 -38.97
N SER A 18 -16.83 6.54 -40.28
CA SER A 18 -18.17 6.47 -40.88
C SER A 18 -18.57 5.05 -41.30
N ASP A 19 -17.63 4.10 -41.27
CA ASP A 19 -17.85 2.72 -41.68
C ASP A 19 -18.44 1.90 -40.53
N ILE A 20 -19.76 1.74 -40.57
CA ILE A 20 -20.54 1.02 -39.56
C ILE A 20 -20.06 -0.44 -39.40
N GLN A 21 -19.55 -1.07 -40.46
CA GLN A 21 -19.09 -2.46 -40.40
C GLN A 21 -17.79 -2.58 -39.60
N LYS A 22 -16.84 -1.67 -39.81
CA LYS A 22 -15.59 -1.63 -39.03
C LYS A 22 -15.83 -1.25 -37.58
N VAL A 23 -16.74 -0.30 -37.31
CA VAL A 23 -17.11 0.07 -35.94
C VAL A 23 -17.71 -1.13 -35.21
N ASN A 24 -18.57 -1.91 -35.86
CA ASN A 24 -19.14 -3.11 -35.27
C ASN A 24 -18.10 -4.20 -35.03
N SER A 25 -17.16 -4.43 -35.96
CA SER A 25 -16.10 -5.44 -35.76
C SER A 25 -15.18 -5.07 -34.59
N ILE A 26 -14.78 -3.80 -34.46
CA ILE A 26 -13.95 -3.31 -33.35
C ILE A 26 -14.69 -3.48 -32.01
N LEU A 27 -16.01 -3.25 -31.98
CA LEU A 27 -16.83 -3.44 -30.78
C LEU A 27 -16.98 -4.92 -30.39
N GLU A 28 -17.01 -5.83 -31.36
CA GLU A 28 -17.02 -7.28 -31.11
C GLU A 28 -15.67 -7.76 -30.57
N ASP A 29 -14.57 -7.33 -31.18
CA ASP A 29 -13.20 -7.64 -30.72
C ASP A 29 -12.98 -7.16 -29.28
N LEU A 30 -13.42 -5.93 -28.96
CA LEU A 30 -13.37 -5.37 -27.61
C LEU A 30 -14.15 -6.22 -26.59
N LYS A 31 -15.34 -6.70 -26.95
CA LYS A 31 -16.15 -7.55 -26.07
C LYS A 31 -15.50 -8.90 -25.83
N LEU A 32 -14.93 -9.50 -26.87
CA LEU A 32 -14.25 -10.79 -26.79
C LEU A 32 -12.99 -10.68 -25.91
N GLU A 33 -12.22 -9.61 -26.05
CA GLU A 33 -11.05 -9.38 -25.21
C GLU A 33 -11.41 -9.08 -23.74
N ILE A 34 -12.52 -8.40 -23.49
CA ILE A 34 -13.07 -8.24 -22.13
C ILE A 34 -13.48 -9.60 -21.54
N GLN A 35 -14.15 -10.46 -22.30
CA GLN A 35 -14.52 -11.80 -21.86
C GLN A 35 -13.30 -12.67 -21.54
N ILE A 36 -12.28 -12.65 -22.40
CA ILE A 36 -11.00 -13.35 -22.15
C ILE A 36 -10.34 -12.82 -20.88
N GLN A 37 -10.30 -11.51 -20.67
CA GLN A 37 -9.76 -10.94 -19.43
C GLN A 37 -10.59 -11.29 -18.19
N GLU A 38 -11.90 -11.43 -18.32
CA GLU A 38 -12.79 -11.84 -17.23
C GLU A 38 -12.59 -13.32 -16.89
N GLU A 39 -12.46 -14.20 -17.88
CA GLU A 39 -12.14 -15.61 -17.69
C GLU A 39 -10.73 -15.80 -17.09
N GLU A 40 -9.75 -15.03 -17.56
CA GLU A 40 -8.40 -15.06 -17.00
C GLU A 40 -8.38 -14.56 -15.56
N ARG A 41 -9.20 -13.55 -15.22
CA ARG A 41 -9.39 -13.08 -13.83
C ARG A 41 -10.13 -14.09 -12.97
N ALA A 42 -11.10 -14.82 -13.54
CA ALA A 42 -11.82 -15.88 -12.84
C ALA A 42 -10.92 -17.09 -12.54
N ASN A 43 -9.97 -17.37 -13.43
CA ASN A 43 -8.95 -18.42 -13.25
C ASN A 43 -7.78 -18.00 -12.37
N ARG A 44 -7.67 -16.73 -11.96
CA ARG A 44 -6.66 -16.32 -10.97
C ARG A 44 -7.02 -16.95 -9.63
N PRO A 45 -6.05 -17.58 -8.93
CA PRO A 45 -6.29 -18.10 -7.61
C PRO A 45 -6.85 -16.98 -6.71
N PRO A 46 -7.75 -17.33 -5.77
CA PRO A 46 -8.42 -16.33 -4.95
C PRO A 46 -7.38 -15.42 -4.28
N PRO A 47 -7.61 -14.10 -4.27
CA PRO A 47 -6.62 -13.15 -3.77
C PRO A 47 -6.29 -13.47 -2.32
N VAL A 48 -5.09 -14.01 -2.10
CA VAL A 48 -4.58 -14.34 -0.77
C VAL A 48 -4.39 -13.04 0.00
N LYS A 49 -4.99 -12.95 1.20
CA LYS A 49 -4.78 -11.82 2.09
C LYS A 49 -3.31 -11.79 2.49
N LYS A 50 -2.61 -10.73 2.06
CA LYS A 50 -1.20 -10.52 2.38
C LYS A 50 -1.11 -9.78 3.71
N GLN A 51 -0.15 -10.18 4.54
CA GLN A 51 0.24 -9.43 5.74
C GLN A 51 1.59 -8.75 5.49
N PHE A 52 1.80 -7.63 6.16
CA PHE A 52 3.12 -7.02 6.24
C PHE A 52 3.93 -7.73 7.33
N ALA A 53 5.23 -7.85 7.14
CA ALA A 53 6.18 -8.33 8.15
C ALA A 53 7.42 -7.44 8.10
N VAL A 54 8.02 -7.17 9.26
CA VAL A 54 9.30 -6.44 9.34
C VAL A 54 10.40 -7.46 9.56
N LEU A 55 11.47 -7.36 8.79
CA LEU A 55 12.63 -8.24 8.92
C LEU A 55 13.79 -7.40 9.44
N LEU A 56 14.32 -7.76 10.61
CA LEU A 56 15.41 -7.04 11.28
C LEU A 56 16.69 -7.86 11.23
N ALA A 57 17.73 -7.31 10.62
CA ALA A 57 19.06 -7.90 10.69
C ALA A 57 19.62 -7.69 12.10
N ASP A 58 19.78 -8.78 12.84
CA ASP A 58 20.32 -8.80 14.21
C ASP A 58 21.56 -9.70 14.21
N ALA A 59 22.73 -9.09 14.01
CA ALA A 59 24.01 -9.81 13.92
C ALA A 59 24.56 -10.19 15.29
N ASP A 60 24.18 -9.45 16.32
CA ASP A 60 24.61 -9.58 17.72
C ASP A 60 23.63 -10.40 18.57
N GLY A 61 22.45 -10.73 18.04
CA GLY A 61 21.43 -11.53 18.72
C GLY A 61 20.72 -10.78 19.85
N SER A 62 20.89 -9.45 19.95
CA SER A 62 20.39 -8.65 21.06
C SER A 62 18.87 -8.46 21.04
N LEU A 63 18.25 -8.75 19.90
CA LEU A 63 16.82 -8.59 19.65
C LEU A 63 16.10 -9.95 19.59
N ALA A 64 16.82 -11.07 19.60
CA ALA A 64 16.26 -12.42 19.46
C ALA A 64 15.24 -12.78 20.56
N ASP A 65 15.45 -12.30 21.79
CA ASP A 65 14.56 -12.60 22.92
C ASP A 65 13.44 -11.56 23.13
N ARG A 66 13.28 -10.61 22.20
CA ARG A 66 12.32 -9.51 22.35
C ARG A 66 11.22 -9.58 21.30
N ASP A 67 9.99 -9.50 21.77
CA ASP A 67 8.84 -9.28 20.90
C ASP A 67 8.86 -7.83 20.39
N ILE A 68 9.34 -7.65 19.16
CA ILE A 68 9.41 -6.35 18.52
C ILE A 68 8.20 -6.18 17.62
N THR A 69 7.45 -5.11 17.89
CA THR A 69 6.31 -4.71 17.07
C THR A 69 6.48 -3.27 16.63
N GLY A 70 6.07 -2.95 15.40
CA GLY A 70 6.21 -1.60 14.87
C GLY A 70 5.29 -1.31 13.70
N TRP A 71 5.27 -0.04 13.27
CA TRP A 71 4.49 0.41 12.12
C TRP A 71 5.41 0.60 10.92
N ILE A 72 4.91 0.26 9.74
CA ILE A 72 5.63 0.51 8.49
C ILE A 72 5.25 1.91 8.00
N LEU A 73 6.27 2.75 7.89
CA LEU A 73 6.17 4.13 7.46
C LEU A 73 6.99 4.31 6.18
N GLN A 74 6.55 5.20 5.30
CA GLN A 74 7.37 5.73 4.21
C GLN A 74 7.65 7.21 4.47
N ILE A 75 8.86 7.63 4.15
CA ILE A 75 9.35 9.01 4.17
C ILE A 75 10.10 9.27 2.85
N PRO A 76 10.28 10.53 2.43
CA PRO A 76 11.18 10.91 1.35
C PRO A 76 12.61 10.43 1.62
N GLU A 77 13.31 10.01 0.57
CA GLU A 77 14.67 9.46 0.67
C GLU A 77 15.71 10.47 1.16
N GLU A 78 15.47 11.76 0.92
CA GLU A 78 16.34 12.85 1.36
C GLU A 78 16.22 13.15 2.86
N GLU A 79 15.20 12.60 3.54
CA GLU A 79 14.95 12.87 4.95
C GLU A 79 15.54 11.82 5.87
N SER A 80 16.05 12.26 7.03
CA SER A 80 16.58 11.34 8.03
C SER A 80 15.46 10.54 8.71
N VAL A 81 15.63 9.21 8.74
CA VAL A 81 14.74 8.26 9.43
C VAL A 81 14.58 8.60 10.91
N SER A 82 15.59 9.18 11.55
CA SER A 82 15.55 9.57 12.97
C SER A 82 14.50 10.63 13.30
N THR A 83 14.04 11.39 12.31
CA THR A 83 13.02 12.46 12.48
C THR A 83 11.59 11.95 12.37
N THR A 84 11.42 10.69 11.98
CA THR A 84 10.10 10.09 11.74
C THR A 84 9.18 10.14 12.97
N PRO A 85 9.65 9.84 14.20
CA PRO A 85 8.78 9.94 15.38
C PRO A 85 8.22 11.34 15.60
N GLN A 86 9.05 12.38 15.42
CA GLN A 86 8.63 13.77 15.59
C GLN A 86 7.53 14.15 14.61
N LYS A 87 7.60 13.66 13.36
CA LYS A 87 6.57 13.90 12.34
C LYS A 87 5.24 13.25 12.69
N ILE A 88 5.28 12.04 13.26
CA ILE A 88 4.09 11.37 13.79
C ILE A 88 3.49 12.19 14.95
N PHE A 89 4.32 12.70 15.86
CA PHE A 89 3.85 13.55 16.96
C PHE A 89 3.20 14.84 16.44
N SER A 90 3.82 15.53 15.48
CA SER A 90 3.25 16.71 14.85
C SER A 90 1.88 16.43 14.24
N ALA A 91 1.74 15.34 13.47
CA ALA A 91 0.46 14.94 12.89
C ALA A 91 -0.60 14.61 13.95
N ALA A 92 -0.20 13.99 15.06
CA ALA A 92 -1.09 13.68 16.19
C ALA A 92 -1.56 14.97 16.90
N TYR A 93 -0.66 15.94 17.12
CA TYR A 93 -1.01 17.23 17.72
C TYR A 93 -1.93 18.05 16.83
N GLU A 94 -1.69 18.07 15.51
CA GLU A 94 -2.56 18.72 14.54
C GLU A 94 -3.95 18.08 14.53
N TYR A 95 -4.02 16.74 14.57
CA TYR A 95 -5.30 16.04 14.71
C TYR A 95 -6.03 16.46 15.99
N ASN A 96 -5.34 16.49 17.13
CA ASN A 96 -5.91 16.87 18.42
C ASN A 96 -6.40 18.33 18.45
N ALA A 97 -5.85 19.21 17.62
CA ALA A 97 -6.33 20.58 17.45
C ALA A 97 -7.65 20.67 16.63
N THR A 98 -7.99 19.65 15.82
CA THR A 98 -9.23 19.64 15.03
C THR A 98 -10.49 19.57 15.90
N PRO A 99 -11.68 19.96 15.40
CA PRO A 99 -12.93 19.80 16.16
C PRO A 99 -13.23 18.35 16.57
N LYS A 100 -12.78 17.36 15.78
CA LYS A 100 -12.92 15.94 16.11
C LYS A 100 -11.91 15.52 17.17
N GLY A 101 -10.64 15.84 16.98
CA GLY A 101 -9.59 15.51 17.94
C GLY A 101 -9.75 16.19 19.29
N ARG A 102 -10.34 17.39 19.35
CA ARG A 102 -10.68 18.02 20.64
C ARG A 102 -11.75 17.27 21.43
N ARG A 103 -12.63 16.53 20.76
CA ARG A 103 -13.64 15.69 21.41
C ARG A 103 -13.09 14.32 21.78
N ILE A 104 -12.22 13.76 20.93
CA ILE A 104 -11.62 12.43 21.08
C ILE A 104 -10.14 12.56 20.70
N PRO A 105 -9.27 13.01 21.62
CA PRO A 105 -7.87 13.21 21.32
C PRO A 105 -7.13 11.87 21.28
N VAL A 106 -6.18 11.74 20.37
CA VAL A 106 -5.23 10.63 20.36
C VAL A 106 -4.13 10.88 21.40
N GLN A 107 -3.79 9.85 22.16
CA GLN A 107 -2.82 9.92 23.26
C GLN A 107 -1.61 9.00 23.03
N SER A 108 -1.74 8.00 22.16
CA SER A 108 -0.66 7.09 21.83
C SER A 108 -0.30 7.12 20.33
N VAL A 109 0.91 6.66 20.01
CA VAL A 109 1.34 6.49 18.61
C VAL A 109 0.46 5.48 17.88
N GLY A 110 0.00 4.42 18.57
CA GLY A 110 -0.91 3.44 17.99
C GLY A 110 -2.24 4.05 17.57
N GLU A 111 -2.84 4.84 18.46
CA GLU A 111 -4.07 5.58 18.15
C GLU A 111 -3.84 6.59 17.02
N ALA A 112 -2.68 7.27 17.01
CA ALA A 112 -2.34 8.18 15.94
C ALA A 112 -2.30 7.46 14.58
N CYS A 113 -1.61 6.31 14.49
CA CYS A 113 -1.52 5.53 13.26
C CYS A 113 -2.86 4.94 12.79
N GLU A 114 -3.81 4.69 13.71
CA GLU A 114 -5.11 4.12 13.39
C GLU A 114 -6.15 5.18 12.97
N VAL A 115 -6.22 6.28 13.72
CA VAL A 115 -7.31 7.26 13.68
C VAL A 115 -6.95 8.50 12.85
N VAL A 116 -5.69 8.95 12.88
CA VAL A 116 -5.29 10.17 12.18
C VAL A 116 -5.40 9.96 10.67
N SER A 117 -5.97 10.95 9.99
CA SER A 117 -6.19 10.87 8.55
C SER A 117 -4.87 10.89 7.78
N ALA A 118 -4.82 10.17 6.65
CA ALA A 118 -3.65 10.18 5.76
C ALA A 118 -3.30 11.57 5.22
N LYS A 119 -4.23 12.53 5.24
CA LYS A 119 -3.96 13.92 4.82
C LYS A 119 -2.99 14.61 5.78
N LEU A 120 -3.24 14.51 7.09
CA LEU A 120 -2.38 15.13 8.12
C LEU A 120 -0.97 14.52 8.10
N PHE A 121 -0.85 13.20 7.93
CA PHE A 121 0.47 12.57 7.79
C PHE A 121 1.24 13.04 6.55
N LYS A 122 0.54 13.22 5.42
CA LYS A 122 1.16 13.74 4.18
C LYS A 122 1.64 15.18 4.32
N GLU A 123 0.96 16.01 5.11
CA GLU A 123 1.40 17.38 5.41
C GLU A 123 2.74 17.38 6.17
N GLN A 124 3.00 16.33 6.96
CA GLN A 124 4.27 16.10 7.66
C GLN A 124 5.28 15.27 6.84
N ASN A 125 5.03 15.03 5.54
CA ASN A 125 5.82 14.17 4.65
C ASN A 125 6.00 12.73 5.16
N VAL A 126 4.98 12.14 5.78
CA VAL A 126 4.99 10.72 6.22
C VAL A 126 3.80 9.98 5.66
N TRP A 127 4.00 8.71 5.28
CA TRP A 127 2.93 7.82 4.87
C TRP A 127 2.90 6.56 5.73
N VAL A 128 1.88 6.46 6.59
CA VAL A 128 1.61 5.25 7.38
C VAL A 128 1.02 4.17 6.48
N LYS A 129 1.68 3.01 6.35
CA LYS A 129 1.21 1.88 5.54
C LYS A 129 0.38 0.88 6.31
N THR A 130 0.71 0.69 7.59
CA THR A 130 0.04 -0.28 8.45
C THR A 130 -0.68 0.48 9.54
N LYS A 131 -1.99 0.26 9.71
CA LYS A 131 -2.75 0.87 10.81
C LYS A 131 -2.52 0.15 12.13
N THR A 132 -2.40 -1.16 12.06
CA THR A 132 -2.02 -2.02 13.19
C THR A 132 -0.51 -2.20 13.22
N PRO A 133 0.09 -2.37 14.41
CA PRO A 133 1.48 -2.76 14.52
C PRO A 133 1.69 -4.13 13.89
N VAL A 134 2.86 -4.32 13.30
CA VAL A 134 3.32 -5.51 12.61
C VAL A 134 4.45 -6.15 13.42
N LEU A 135 4.49 -7.47 13.45
CA LEU A 135 5.54 -8.23 14.10
C LEU A 135 6.84 -8.14 13.30
N ALA A 136 7.96 -7.97 14.01
CA ALA A 136 9.28 -8.06 13.44
C ALA A 136 9.89 -9.43 13.73
N VAL A 137 10.58 -9.99 12.72
CA VAL A 137 11.36 -11.22 12.84
C VAL A 137 12.83 -10.86 12.69
N THR A 138 13.66 -11.34 13.61
CA THR A 138 15.11 -11.17 13.53
C THR A 138 15.73 -12.25 12.67
N LEU A 139 16.79 -11.91 11.94
CA LEU A 139 17.64 -12.89 11.25
C LEU A 139 19.09 -12.46 11.27
N SER A 140 19.99 -13.44 11.15
CA SER A 140 21.37 -13.17 10.77
C SER A 140 21.41 -12.65 9.33
N ASN A 141 22.22 -11.61 9.08
CA ASN A 141 22.44 -11.05 7.75
C ASN A 141 23.29 -11.97 6.83
N SER A 142 23.35 -13.26 7.13
CA SER A 142 24.08 -14.28 6.38
C SER A 142 23.09 -15.35 5.91
N LEU A 143 23.10 -15.64 4.62
CA LEU A 143 22.37 -16.79 4.09
C LEU A 143 23.10 -18.09 4.46
N PRO A 144 22.40 -19.15 4.88
CA PRO A 144 23.02 -20.45 5.06
C PRO A 144 23.51 -20.95 3.70
N MET A 145 24.82 -21.07 3.53
CA MET A 145 25.41 -21.78 2.40
C MET A 145 25.60 -23.24 2.81
N GLU A 146 25.26 -24.19 1.93
CA GLU A 146 25.60 -25.60 2.13
C GLU A 146 27.12 -25.71 2.27
N THR A 147 27.59 -26.09 3.46
CA THR A 147 28.97 -26.52 3.62
C THR A 147 29.17 -27.78 2.77
N PRO A 148 30.16 -27.83 1.86
CA PRO A 148 30.52 -29.07 1.20
C PRO A 148 30.89 -30.07 2.30
N SER A 149 30.22 -31.22 2.31
CA SER A 149 30.57 -32.32 3.20
C SER A 149 32.00 -32.77 2.87
N GLU A 150 32.91 -32.70 3.85
CA GLU A 150 34.23 -33.35 3.77
C GLU A 150 34.11 -34.88 3.81
#